data_AF-A0A7X8XSZ0-F1
#
_entry.id   AF-A0A7X8XSZ0-F1
#
_cell.length_a   1.000
_cell.length_b   1.000
_cell.length_c   1.000
_cell.angle_alpha   90.00
_cell.angle_beta   90.00
_cell.angle_gamma   90.00
#
_symmetry.space_group_name_H-M   'P 1'
#
loop_
_entity.id
_entity.type
_entity.pdbx_description
1 polymer ?
#
loop_
_entity_poly.entity_id
_entity_poly.type
_entity_poly.pdbx_seq_one_letter_code
_entity_poly.pdbx_strand_id
1 'polypeptide(L)' 'MQAYLTRPQVKERYQISEMTMWRWEQNPLLNFPKPMVVGRRKYFREEDLTAWERERAKVSA' A
#
# COMPACT_ATOMS: atom_id res chain seq x y z
N MET A 1 -14.54 2.31 11.46
CA MET A 1 -14.04 3.62 11.02
C MET A 1 -13.15 3.37 9.81
N GLN A 2 -13.45 3.95 8.64
CA GLN A 2 -12.59 3.77 7.46
C GLN A 2 -11.38 4.70 7.58
N ALA A 3 -10.20 4.13 7.83
CA ALA A 3 -8.95 4.88 7.86
C ALA A 3 -8.34 4.90 6.45
N TYR A 4 -8.08 6.11 5.94
CA TYR A 4 -7.38 6.33 4.68
C TYR A 4 -5.96 6.79 4.99
N LEU A 5 -4.97 6.08 4.45
CA LEU A 5 -3.56 6.40 4.57
C LEU A 5 -3.05 7.06 3.30
N THR A 6 -2.32 8.15 3.44
CA THR A 6 -1.63 8.79 2.33
C THR A 6 -0.33 8.05 1.99
N ARG A 7 0.19 8.23 0.77
CA ARG A 7 1.47 7.63 0.36
C ARG A 7 2.61 7.78 1.39
N PRO A 8 2.84 8.96 2.03
CA PRO A 8 3.85 9.09 3.09
C PRO A 8 3.55 8.24 4.33
N GLN A 9 2.28 8.16 4.76
CA GLN A 9 1.88 7.34 5.91
C GLN A 9 2.05 5.85 5.63
N VAL A 10 1.76 5.40 4.40
CA VAL A 10 2.04 4.03 3.97
C VAL A 10 3.53 3.74 4.01
N LYS A 11 4.38 4.66 3.52
CA LYS A 11 5.84 4.51 3.61
C LYS A 11 6.32 4.38 5.05
N GLU A 12 5.81 5.22 5.95
CA GLU A 12 6.15 5.21 7.37
C GLU A 12 5.71 3.91 8.06
N ARG A 13 4.48 3.45 7.81
CA ARG A 13 3.94 2.21 8.37
C ARG A 13 4.77 0.98 8.02
N TYR A 14 5.17 0.86 6.75
CA TYR A 14 5.99 -0.27 6.29
C TYR A 14 7.49 -0.02 6.45
N GLN A 15 7.90 1.16 6.92
CA GLN A 15 9.28 1.63 6.98
C GLN A 15 10.05 1.42 5.66
N ILE A 16 9.38 1.70 4.53
CA ILE A 16 9.94 1.52 3.19
C ILE A 16 10.39 2.83 2.56
N SER A 17 11.43 2.73 1.72
CA SER A 17 11.89 3.85 0.91
C SER A 17 10.91 4.18 -0.22
N GLU A 18 11.06 5.36 -0.80
CA GLU A 18 10.22 5.79 -1.93
C GLU A 18 10.37 4.90 -3.16
N MET A 19 11.59 4.42 -3.43
CA MET A 19 11.86 3.47 -4.51
C MET A 19 11.11 2.16 -4.29
N THR A 20 11.05 1.65 -3.07
CA THR A 20 10.29 0.43 -2.75
C THR A 20 8.80 0.65 -2.94
N MET A 21 8.26 1.80 -2.49
CA MET A 21 6.86 2.16 -2.74
C MET A 21 6.56 2.25 -4.24
N TRP A 22 7.44 2.87 -5.03
CA TRP A 22 7.29 2.93 -6.49
C TRP A 22 7.36 1.54 -7.12
N ARG A 23 8.28 0.68 -6.70
CA ARG A 23 8.36 -0.72 -7.17
C ARG A 23 7.08 -1.50 -6.85
N TRP A 24 6.49 -1.31 -5.68
CA TRP A 24 5.23 -1.96 -5.32
C TRP A 24 4.07 -1.50 -6.21
N GLU A 25 4.00 -0.21 -6.53
CA GLU A 25 3.01 0.33 -7.48
C GLU A 25 3.21 -0.18 -8.92
N GLN A 26 4.46 -0.44 -9.32
CA GLN A 26 4.78 -0.93 -10.67
C GLN A 26 4.76 -2.44 -10.82
N ASN A 27 4.89 -3.19 -9.72
CA ASN A 27 5.01 -4.64 -9.78
C ASN A 27 3.62 -5.30 -9.75
N PRO A 28 3.13 -5.86 -10.87
CA PRO A 28 1.82 -6.50 -10.92
C PRO A 28 1.77 -7.78 -10.08
N LEU A 29 2.91 -8.42 -9.80
CA LEU A 29 2.97 -9.63 -8.97
C LEU A 29 2.65 -9.36 -7.51
N LEU A 30 2.84 -8.13 -7.05
CA LEU A 30 2.53 -7.77 -5.67
C LEU A 30 1.03 -7.56 -5.46
N ASN A 31 0.21 -7.38 -6.50
CA ASN A 31 -1.21 -7.05 -6.37
C ASN A 31 -1.47 -5.94 -5.32
N PHE A 32 -0.58 -4.95 -5.28
CA PHE A 32 -0.65 -3.88 -4.29
C PHE A 32 -1.95 -3.07 -4.49
N PRO A 33 -2.66 -2.69 -3.42
CA PRO A 33 -3.95 -2.03 -3.53
C PRO A 33 -3.84 -0.71 -4.28
N LYS A 34 -4.80 -0.48 -5.19
CA LYS A 34 -4.81 0.69 -6.06
C LYS A 34 -5.09 1.95 -5.22
N PRO A 35 -4.28 3.02 -5.36
CA PRO A 35 -4.56 4.26 -4.67
C PRO A 35 -5.84 4.90 -5.20
N MET A 36 -6.67 5.40 -4.29
CA MET A 36 -7.69 6.39 -4.58
C MET A 36 -7.01 7.76 -4.76
N VAL A 37 -7.08 8.31 -5.97
CA VAL A 37 -6.53 9.63 -6.25
C VAL A 37 -7.59 10.68 -5.97
N VAL A 38 -7.35 11.52 -4.97
CA VAL A 38 -8.21 12.68 -4.66
C VAL A 38 -7.36 13.93 -4.90
N GLY A 39 -7.65 14.63 -5.99
CA GLY A 39 -6.82 15.74 -6.48
C GLY A 39 -5.42 15.28 -6.89
N ARG A 40 -4.39 15.81 -6.22
CA ARG A 40 -2.97 15.45 -6.45
C ARG A 40 -2.42 14.41 -5.45
N ARG A 41 -3.23 13.95 -4.50
CA ARG A 41 -2.80 13.05 -3.43
C ARG A 41 -3.35 11.64 -3.65
N LYS A 42 -2.50 10.65 -3.39
CA LYS A 42 -2.85 9.23 -3.40
C LYS A 42 -3.22 8.79 -1.98
N TYR A 43 -4.42 8.23 -1.85
CA TYR A 43 -4.97 7.67 -0.63
C TYR A 43 -5.12 6.16 -0.79
N PHE A 44 -4.79 5.42 0.25
CA PHE A 44 -4.87 3.97 0.32
C PHE A 44 -5.81 3.63 1.47
N ARG A 45 -6.74 2.70 1.27
CA ARG A 45 -7.58 2.24 2.36
C ARG A 45 -6.76 1.32 3.26
N GLU A 46 -6.84 1.55 4.56
CA GLU A 46 -6.17 0.69 5.54
C GLU A 46 -6.67 -0.76 5.45
N GLU A 47 -7.97 -0.96 5.18
CA GLU A 47 -8.56 -2.30 5.03
C GLU A 47 -7.91 -3.08 3.87
N ASP A 48 -7.66 -2.41 2.74
CA ASP A 48 -7.08 -3.01 1.54
C ASP A 48 -5.61 -3.33 1.80
N LEU A 49 -4.89 -2.46 2.52
CA LEU A 49 -3.51 -2.69 2.94
C LEU A 49 -3.39 -3.86 3.90
N THR A 50 -4.30 -3.99 4.87
CA THR A 50 -4.33 -5.13 5.80
C THR A 50 -4.73 -6.43 5.11
N ALA A 51 -5.68 -6.40 4.18
CA ALA A 51 -6.03 -7.56 3.37
C ALA A 51 -4.84 -8.02 2.50
N TRP A 52 -4.17 -7.07 1.87
CA TRP A 52 -2.94 -7.30 1.09
C TRP A 52 -1.80 -7.87 1.94
N GLU A 53 -1.58 -7.34 3.14
CA GLU A 53 -0.58 -7.83 4.09
C GLU A 53 -0.85 -9.28 4.50
N ARG A 54 -2.11 -9.65 4.75
CA ARG A 54 -2.52 -11.03 5.07
C ARG A 54 -2.27 -12.00 3.91
N GLU A 55 -2.54 -11.58 2.68
CA GLU A 55 -2.22 -12.36 1.48
C GLU A 55 -0.70 -12.56 1.34
N ARG A 56 0.09 -11.49 1.53
CA ARG A 56 1.56 -11.55 1.48
C ARG A 56 2.17 -12.42 2.56
N ALA A 57 1.65 -12.37 3.79
CA ALA A 57 2.14 -13.18 4.91
C ALA A 57 1.97 -14.68 4.67
N LYS A 58 0.96 -15.10 3.88
CA LYS A 58 0.79 -16.51 3.47
C LYS A 58 1.84 -16.99 2.47
N VAL A 59 2.43 -16.08 1.69
CA VAL A 59 3.41 -16.43 0.64
C VAL A 59 4.84 -16.51 1.18
N SER A 60 5.08 -16.02 2.40
CA SER A 60 6.40 -16.05 3.06
C SER A 60 6.58 -17.16 4.10
N ALA A 61 5.68 -18.14 4.17
CA ALA A 61 5.76 -19.31 5.07
C ALA A 61 5.95 -20.58 4.24
#